data_AF-A0A523ZG57-F1
#
_entry.id   AF-A0A523ZG57-F1
#
_cell.length_a   1.000
_cell.length_b   1.000
_cell.length_c   1.000
_cell.angle_alpha   90.00
_cell.angle_beta   90.00
_cell.angle_gamma   90.00
#
_symmetry.space_group_name_H-M   'P 1'
#
loop_
_entity.id
_entity.type
_entity.pdbx_description
1 polymer ?
#
loop_
_entity_poly.entity_id
_entity_poly.type
_entity_poly.pdbx_seq_one_letter_code
_entity_poly.pdbx_strand_id
1 'polypeptide(L)'
;MDGVQKLLVVVVVSLTILLVIVGAQVVLVIIDLRRALKRLNSILEDAILGGGLIRPEKLTSIIEIFRKNKKLETHGYGDIKEE
;
A
#
# COMPACT_ATOMS: atom_id res chain seq x y z
N MET A 1 23.59 52.89 -1.40
CA MET A 1 23.63 51.50 -1.91
C MET A 1 22.80 51.46 -3.18
N ASP A 2 23.37 50.93 -4.25
CA ASP A 2 22.73 50.88 -5.56
C ASP A 2 21.41 50.07 -5.49
N GLY A 3 20.36 50.52 -6.19
CA GLY A 3 19.02 49.94 -6.09
C GLY A 3 18.97 48.46 -6.47
N VAL A 4 19.80 48.08 -7.45
CA VAL A 4 19.97 46.70 -7.92
C VAL A 4 20.59 45.82 -6.83
N GLN A 5 21.61 46.32 -6.11
CA GLN A 5 22.26 45.57 -5.05
C GLN A 5 21.30 45.28 -3.89
N LYS A 6 20.47 46.26 -3.51
CA LYS A 6 19.45 46.08 -2.47
C LYS A 6 18.42 45.02 -2.88
N LEU A 7 17.98 45.04 -4.14
CA LEU A 7 17.02 44.06 -4.67
C LEU A 7 17.61 42.64 -4.67
N LEU A 8 18.84 42.49 -5.16
CA LEU A 8 19.52 41.19 -5.19
C LEU A 8 19.68 40.60 -3.79
N VAL A 9 20.08 41.41 -2.80
CA VAL A 9 20.22 40.94 -1.41
C VAL A 9 18.89 40.41 -0.87
N VAL A 10 17.79 41.15 -1.09
CA VAL A 10 16.46 40.73 -0.62
C VAL A 10 16.03 39.42 -1.27
N VAL A 11 16.21 39.28 -2.59
CA VAL A 11 15.82 38.07 -3.33
C VAL A 11 16.65 36.87 -2.87
N VAL A 12 17.97 37.01 -2.77
CA VAL A 12 18.86 35.92 -2.34
C VAL A 12 18.53 35.46 -0.94
N VAL A 13 18.32 36.39 0.00
CA VAL A 13 17.95 36.05 1.38
C VAL A 13 16.60 35.33 1.42
N SER A 14 15.61 35.83 0.67
CA SER A 14 14.28 35.22 0.59
C SER A 14 14.34 33.81 0.02
N LEU A 15 15.03 33.63 -1.11
CA LEU A 15 15.22 32.32 -1.75
C LEU A 15 15.96 31.35 -0.83
N THR A 16 16.96 31.82 -0.09
CA THR A 16 17.73 30.99 0.84
C THR A 16 16.85 30.51 1.99
N ILE A 17 16.05 31.40 2.59
CA ILE A 17 15.12 31.04 3.67
C ILE A 17 14.09 30.02 3.16
N LEU A 18 13.50 30.26 2.00
CA LEU A 18 12.55 29.33 1.38
C LEU A 18 13.18 27.95 1.14
N LEU A 19 14.40 27.92 0.62
CA LEU A 19 15.12 26.67 0.36
C LEU A 19 15.41 25.90 1.65
N VAL A 20 15.79 26.59 2.73
CA VAL A 20 16.01 25.96 4.03
C VAL A 20 14.71 25.35 4.57
N ILE A 21 13.59 26.06 4.49
CA ILE A 21 12.29 25.57 4.93
C ILE A 21 11.87 24.33 4.13
N VAL A 22 11.97 24.38 2.80
CA VAL A 22 11.64 23.24 1.93
C VAL A 22 12.57 22.06 2.20
N GLY A 23 13.87 22.30 2.41
CA GLY A 23 14.82 21.25 2.79
C GLY A 23 14.41 20.53 4.08
N ALA A 24 14.05 21.29 5.13
CA ALA A 24 13.55 20.71 6.36
C ALA A 24 12.23 19.93 6.15
N GLN A 25 11.31 20.47 5.36
CA GLN A 25 10.05 19.81 5.01
C GLN A 25 10.28 18.45 4.34
N VAL A 26 11.17 18.39 3.34
CA VAL A 26 11.48 17.14 2.62
C VAL A 26 12.05 16.09 3.56
N VAL A 27 12.94 16.47 4.49
CA VAL A 27 13.50 15.53 5.48
C VAL A 27 12.41 14.95 6.38
N LEU A 28 11.50 15.79 6.89
CA LEU A 28 10.38 15.34 7.71
C LEU A 28 9.44 14.39 6.92
N VAL A 29 9.11 14.75 5.67
CA VAL A 29 8.29 13.91 4.79
C VAL A 29 8.94 12.55 4.55
N ILE A 30 10.26 12.49 4.32
CA ILE A 30 10.98 11.22 4.13
C ILE A 30 10.90 10.35 5.39
N ILE A 31 11.02 10.94 6.58
CA ILE A 31 10.92 10.21 7.85
C ILE A 31 9.51 9.60 8.01
N ASP A 32 8.47 10.38 7.76
CA ASP A 32 7.09 9.91 7.83
C ASP A 32 6.80 8.83 6.79
N LEU A 33 7.30 9.01 5.57
CA LEU A 33 7.15 8.02 4.50
C LEU A 33 7.84 6.70 4.86
N ARG A 34 9.06 6.75 5.41
CA ARG A 34 9.77 5.54 5.90
C ARG A 34 8.96 4.82 6.98
N ARG A 35 8.31 5.57 7.87
CA ARG A 35 7.47 5.00 8.92
C ARG A 35 6.20 4.35 8.35
N ALA A 36 5.57 5.00 7.37
CA ALA A 36 4.41 4.47 6.67
C ALA A 36 4.75 3.19 5.91
N LEU A 37 5.87 3.17 5.17
CA LEU A 37 6.34 1.99 4.45
C LEU A 37 6.59 0.79 5.37
N LYS A 38 7.18 1.00 6.56
CA LYS A 38 7.35 -0.08 7.55
C LYS A 38 6.03 -0.69 8.00
N ARG A 39 5.02 0.15 8.25
CA ARG A 39 3.66 -0.30 8.63
C ARG A 39 2.97 -1.03 7.50
N LEU A 40 3.12 -0.53 6.27
CA LEU A 40 2.59 -1.20 5.09
C LEU A 40 3.26 -2.56 4.88
N ASN A 41 4.57 -2.65 5.10
CA ASN A 41 5.29 -3.91 5.02
C ASN A 41 4.79 -4.92 6.07
N SER A 42 4.58 -4.50 7.31
CA SER A 42 4.05 -5.40 8.34
C SER A 42 2.60 -5.83 8.06
N ILE A 43 1.75 -4.94 7.53
CA ILE A 43 0.38 -5.30 7.11
C ILE A 43 0.41 -6.28 5.94
N LEU A 44 1.32 -6.06 4.97
CA LEU A 44 1.49 -6.95 3.84
C LEU A 44 1.98 -8.33 4.30
N GLU A 45 2.96 -8.36 5.20
CA GLU A 45 3.49 -9.57 5.80
C GLU A 45 2.40 -10.31 6.60
N ASP A 46 1.60 -9.61 7.40
CA ASP A 46 0.49 -10.21 8.14
C ASP A 46 -0.63 -10.70 7.21
N ALA A 47 -0.96 -9.98 6.14
CA ALA A 47 -1.97 -10.41 5.17
C ALA A 47 -1.52 -11.61 4.33
N ILE A 48 -0.22 -11.71 4.04
CA ILE A 48 0.36 -12.78 3.21
C ILE A 48 0.73 -14.01 4.06
N LEU A 49 1.48 -13.81 5.14
CA LEU A 49 2.08 -14.87 5.98
C LEU A 49 1.26 -15.17 7.25
N GLY A 50 0.62 -14.17 7.88
CA GLY A 50 -0.14 -14.33 9.12
C GLY A 50 -1.63 -14.67 8.95
N GLY A 51 -2.24 -14.27 7.84
CA GLY A 51 -3.68 -14.37 7.56
C GLY A 51 -4.14 -15.63 6.82
N GLY A 52 -3.26 -16.61 6.63
CA GLY A 52 -3.62 -17.92 6.05
C GLY A 52 -3.81 -17.96 4.52
N LEU A 53 -3.44 -16.89 3.79
CA LEU A 53 -3.52 -16.83 2.33
C LEU A 53 -2.35 -17.54 1.63
N ILE A 54 -1.15 -17.58 2.20
CA ILE A 54 -0.08 -18.51 1.75
C ILE A 54 -0.06 -19.75 2.63
N ARG A 55 -1.17 -20.49 2.60
CA ARG A 55 -1.13 -21.93 2.87
C ARG A 55 -1.46 -22.63 1.56
N PRO A 56 -0.60 -23.53 1.04
CA PRO A 56 -0.89 -24.24 -0.21
C PRO A 56 -2.26 -24.94 -0.19
N GLU A 57 -2.74 -25.31 1.00
CA GLU A 57 -4.07 -25.90 1.26
C GLU A 57 -5.26 -24.94 0.98
N LYS A 58 -5.12 -23.63 1.27
CA LYS A 58 -6.18 -22.61 1.08
C LYS A 58 -6.18 -22.03 -0.34
N LEU A 59 -5.00 -21.88 -0.95
CA LEU A 59 -4.87 -21.46 -2.35
C LEU A 59 -5.44 -22.53 -3.30
N THR A 60 -5.21 -23.81 -2.99
CA THR A 60 -5.80 -24.93 -3.74
C THR A 60 -7.32 -24.87 -3.72
N SER A 61 -7.93 -24.56 -2.58
CA SER A 61 -9.39 -24.49 -2.44
C SER A 61 -10.01 -23.28 -3.15
N ILE A 62 -9.34 -22.13 -3.21
CA ILE A 62 -9.81 -20.99 -4.03
C ILE A 62 -9.70 -21.31 -5.52
N ILE A 63 -8.60 -21.93 -5.95
CA ILE A 63 -8.43 -22.42 -7.33
C ILE A 63 -9.50 -23.45 -7.68
N GLU A 64 -9.82 -24.34 -6.74
CA GLU A 64 -10.85 -25.37 -6.90
C GLU A 64 -12.25 -24.76 -6.99
N ILE A 65 -12.61 -23.77 -6.16
CA ILE A 65 -13.89 -23.04 -6.25
C ILE A 65 -14.01 -22.29 -7.59
N PHE A 66 -12.93 -21.65 -8.04
CA PHE A 66 -12.90 -20.97 -9.34
C PHE A 66 -13.05 -21.95 -10.51
N ARG A 67 -12.50 -23.17 -10.38
CA ARG A 67 -12.65 -24.26 -11.36
C ARG A 67 -14.03 -24.93 -11.30
N LYS A 68 -14.63 -25.06 -10.11
CA LYS A 68 -15.93 -25.72 -9.88
C LYS A 68 -17.12 -24.85 -10.30
N ASN A 69 -16.99 -23.53 -10.25
CA ASN A 69 -18.01 -22.61 -10.78
C ASN A 69 -18.22 -22.73 -12.30
N LYS A 70 -17.34 -23.44 -13.02
CA LYS A 70 -17.53 -23.75 -14.44
C LYS A 70 -18.25 -25.09 -14.71
N LYS A 71 -18.59 -25.87 -13.67
CA LYS A 71 -19.06 -27.27 -13.85
C LYS A 71 -20.13 -27.74 -12.85
N LEU A 72 -20.88 -26.83 -12.23
CA LEU A 72 -22.00 -27.17 -11.34
C LEU A 72 -23.34 -26.82 -12.01
N GLU A 73 -23.59 -27.43 -13.17
CA GLU A 73 -24.96 -27.74 -13.58
C GLU A 73 -25.26 -29.17 -13.12
N THR A 74 -26.36 -29.31 -12.37
CA THR A 74 -27.10 -30.55 -12.11
C THR A 74 -26.35 -31.69 -11.40
N HIS A 75 -26.45 -31.76 -10.07
CA HIS A 75 -26.76 -33.04 -9.41
C HIS A 75 -27.77 -32.77 -8.29
N GLY A 76 -29.03 -33.02 -8.63
CA GLY A 76 -30.17 -32.98 -7.72
C GLY A 76 -30.02 -34.02 -6.64
N TYR A 77 -30.41 -33.58 -5.45
CA TYR A 77 -30.32 -34.22 -4.15
C TYR A 77 -31.38 -35.34 -4.00
N GLY A 78 -30.94 -36.52 -3.57
CA GLY A 78 -31.70 -37.40 -2.67
C GLY A 78 -32.77 -38.31 -3.30
N ASP A 79 -32.36 -39.50 -3.77
CA ASP A 79 -33.19 -40.70 -3.68
C ASP A 79 -33.18 -41.13 -2.19
N ILE A 80 -34.23 -40.77 -1.45
CA ILE A 80 -34.54 -41.40 -0.16
C ILE A 80 -35.76 -42.29 -0.42
N LYS A 81 -35.47 -43.56 -0.68
CA LYS A 81 -36.40 -44.66 -0.41
C LYS A 81 -36.21 -45.07 1.05
N GLU A 82 -37.30 -45.07 1.82
CA GLU A 82 -37.68 -46.10 2.79
C GLU A 82 -39.03 -45.71 3.41
N GLU A 83 -40.11 -46.32 2.90
CA GLU A 83 -41.10 -47.14 3.62
C GLU A 83 -42.15 -47.69 2.63
#